data_AF-A0A5D6WA67-F1
#
_entry.id   AF-A0A5D6WA67-F1
#
_cell.length_a   1.000
_cell.length_b   1.000
_cell.length_c   1.000
_cell.angle_alpha   90.00
_cell.angle_beta   90.00
_cell.angle_gamma   90.00
#
_symmetry.space_group_name_H-M   'P 1'
#
loop_
_entity.id
_entity.type
_entity.pdbx_description
1 polymer ?
#
loop_
_entity_poly.entity_id
_entity_poly.type
_entity_poly.pdbx_seq_one_letter_code
_entity_poly.pdbx_strand_id
1 'polypeptide(L)'
;MRVLNDSVISLTGSLAKALSAKGNTQKTGRGETSDSAEISEAARALQEKAQAKATKEPEETMDWLDVIDRGNGKFTARFRSTAEISRVVKLGYMMVNGQKVTLDKQQQKELMAAGKQMEKDRQNVMNQFMMEQQLSSARQSADGWKKAAQQQSRVTQTAIRLMHGRHVSPADEKELAEFSSELYAMAKSAGALERIREDRESRERDRKISEDNARQRAEEQEPKDYSTKPLSDYPTYETQVAIDMSGDVPQIGAAGEVTIPPAGNS
;
A
#
# COMPACT_ATOMS: atom_id res chain seq x y z
N MET A 1 44.01 15.23 -1.29
CA MET A 1 43.28 15.18 -0.01
C MET A 1 41.81 14.97 -0.36
N ARG A 2 41.13 13.83 -0.24
CA ARG A 2 40.99 12.80 0.82
C ARG A 2 40.70 13.38 2.20
N VAL A 3 39.42 13.35 2.59
CA VAL A 3 38.78 12.79 3.81
C VAL A 3 37.24 12.82 3.52
N LEU A 4 36.55 11.74 3.11
CA LEU A 4 35.92 10.63 3.87
C LEU A 4 35.06 11.05 5.07
N ASN A 5 33.75 10.78 5.00
CA ASN A 5 33.02 10.14 6.11
C ASN A 5 31.71 9.50 5.62
N ASP A 6 31.75 8.18 5.54
CA ASP A 6 30.62 7.26 5.41
C ASP A 6 29.87 7.12 6.74
N SER A 7 28.60 6.74 6.71
CA SER A 7 28.10 5.56 7.46
C SER A 7 26.63 5.28 7.15
N VAL A 8 26.42 4.41 6.17
CA VAL A 8 25.22 3.60 5.98
C VAL A 8 25.40 2.35 6.84
N ILE A 9 24.48 2.10 7.77
CA ILE A 9 24.51 0.90 8.61
C ILE A 9 23.70 -0.19 7.90
N SER A 10 24.39 -1.19 7.34
CA SER A 10 23.80 -2.49 6.99
C SER A 10 24.34 -3.55 7.96
N LEU A 11 23.44 -4.13 8.76
CA LEU A 11 23.72 -5.31 9.57
C LEU A 11 23.76 -6.54 8.67
N THR A 12 24.95 -7.00 8.30
CA THR A 12 25.21 -8.45 8.10
C THR A 12 26.61 -8.77 8.63
N GLY A 13 26.67 -9.40 9.80
CA GLY A 13 27.81 -10.17 10.28
C GLY A 13 27.24 -11.48 10.81
N SER A 14 27.94 -12.60 10.86
CA SER A 14 29.33 -12.94 10.59
C SER A 14 29.39 -14.46 10.75
N LEU A 15 30.28 -15.15 10.03
CA LEU A 15 31.12 -16.26 10.53
C LEU A 15 31.59 -17.15 9.37
N ALA A 16 32.67 -16.71 8.70
CA ALA A 16 33.48 -17.60 7.87
C ALA A 16 34.92 -17.06 7.81
N LYS A 17 35.72 -17.28 8.85
CA LYS A 17 37.18 -17.43 8.70
C LYS A 17 37.85 -17.99 9.96
N ALA A 18 38.12 -19.29 9.93
CA ALA A 18 39.28 -19.85 10.60
C ALA A 18 39.63 -21.14 9.88
N LEU A 19 40.78 -21.16 9.21
CA LEU A 19 41.65 -22.30 8.88
C LEU A 19 42.30 -22.11 7.51
N SER A 20 43.47 -21.48 7.50
CA SER A 20 44.54 -21.80 6.56
C SER A 20 45.88 -21.36 7.12
N ALA A 21 46.92 -22.12 6.74
CA ALA A 21 48.33 -22.10 7.15
C ALA A 21 48.62 -22.89 8.45
N LYS A 22 49.56 -23.83 8.51
CA LYS A 22 50.75 -24.10 7.67
C LYS A 22 51.33 -25.47 8.09
N GLY A 23 52.01 -26.19 7.20
CA GLY A 23 52.94 -27.27 7.61
C GLY A 23 53.22 -28.33 6.55
N ASN A 24 54.34 -28.17 5.85
CA ASN A 24 54.92 -29.05 4.82
C ASN A 24 55.80 -30.15 5.47
N THR A 25 55.83 -31.40 4.95
CA THR A 25 57.04 -32.07 4.39
C THR A 25 56.89 -33.58 4.12
N GLN A 26 57.46 -33.98 2.97
CA GLN A 26 58.24 -35.20 2.65
C GLN A 26 57.61 -36.55 2.17
N LYS A 27 57.82 -36.78 0.86
CA LYS A 27 58.57 -37.88 0.17
C LYS A 27 58.03 -39.32 0.04
N THR A 28 58.03 -39.72 -1.24
CA THR A 28 58.39 -41.02 -1.89
C THR A 28 57.47 -42.24 -1.78
N GLY A 29 57.13 -42.82 -2.95
CA GLY A 29 56.70 -44.22 -3.08
C GLY A 29 55.89 -44.49 -4.34
N ARG A 30 56.33 -45.45 -5.16
CA ARG A 30 55.81 -45.87 -6.48
C ARG A 30 54.83 -47.03 -6.31
N GLY A 31 53.73 -47.09 -7.07
CA GLY A 31 52.89 -48.30 -7.16
C GLY A 31 51.59 -48.06 -7.93
N GLU A 32 51.42 -48.72 -9.07
CA GLU A 32 50.16 -48.82 -9.81
C GLU A 32 49.16 -49.64 -9.00
N THR A 33 47.99 -49.08 -8.68
CA THR A 33 46.76 -49.84 -8.43
C THR A 33 45.57 -49.00 -8.87
N SER A 34 44.67 -49.61 -9.65
CA SER A 34 43.39 -49.02 -10.05
C SER A 34 42.56 -48.67 -8.83
N ASP A 35 42.35 -47.37 -8.59
CA ASP A 35 41.44 -46.90 -7.56
C ASP A 35 39.99 -47.11 -7.99
N SER A 36 39.42 -48.27 -7.66
CA SER A 36 37.98 -48.40 -7.54
C SER A 36 37.55 -47.61 -6.30
N ALA A 37 37.04 -46.39 -6.52
CA ALA A 37 36.46 -45.59 -5.45
C ALA A 37 35.20 -46.28 -4.92
N GLU A 38 35.36 -47.05 -3.85
CA GLU A 38 34.23 -47.62 -3.12
C GLU A 38 33.45 -46.47 -2.46
N ILE A 39 32.24 -46.22 -2.98
CA ILE A 39 31.29 -45.31 -2.36
C ILE A 39 30.94 -45.91 -1.00
N SER A 40 31.42 -45.28 0.07
CA SER A 40 31.11 -45.66 1.46
C SER A 40 29.60 -45.93 1.63
N GLU A 41 29.23 -46.95 2.41
CA GLU A 41 27.84 -47.22 2.77
C GLU A 41 27.11 -45.97 3.30
N ALA A 42 27.84 -45.07 3.96
CA ALA A 42 27.31 -43.78 4.41
C ALA A 42 26.92 -42.87 3.24
N ALA A 43 27.71 -42.85 2.17
CA ALA A 43 27.43 -42.06 0.96
C ALA A 43 26.30 -42.67 0.12
N ARG A 44 26.21 -44.01 0.04
CA ARG A 44 25.04 -44.69 -0.55
C ARG A 44 23.77 -44.44 0.23
N ALA A 45 23.81 -44.54 1.56
CA ALA A 45 22.66 -44.23 2.41
C ALA A 45 22.23 -42.76 2.31
N LEU A 46 23.17 -41.84 2.10
CA LEU A 46 22.88 -40.43 1.83
C LEU A 46 22.27 -40.23 0.44
N GLN A 47 22.73 -40.95 -0.58
CA GLN A 47 22.19 -40.88 -1.92
C GLN A 47 20.81 -41.53 -2.02
N GLU A 48 20.56 -42.64 -1.31
CA GLU A 48 19.24 -43.25 -1.16
C GLU A 48 18.31 -42.38 -0.31
N LYS A 49 18.79 -41.72 0.75
CA LYS A 49 17.97 -40.73 1.49
C LYS A 49 17.68 -39.49 0.65
N ALA A 50 18.61 -39.05 -0.19
CA ALA A 50 18.43 -37.94 -1.11
C ALA A 50 17.47 -38.31 -2.25
N GLN A 51 17.58 -39.52 -2.79
CA GLN A 51 16.65 -40.04 -3.78
C GLN A 51 15.27 -40.32 -3.16
N ALA A 52 15.17 -40.90 -1.97
CA ALA A 52 13.90 -41.10 -1.25
C ALA A 52 13.23 -39.76 -0.85
N LYS A 53 14.02 -38.70 -0.62
CA LYS A 53 13.50 -37.32 -0.47
C LYS A 53 13.11 -36.66 -1.79
N ALA A 54 13.66 -37.09 -2.93
CA ALA A 54 13.29 -36.61 -4.25
C ALA A 54 12.08 -37.36 -4.85
N THR A 55 11.91 -38.65 -4.52
CA THR A 55 10.76 -39.47 -4.94
C THR A 55 9.55 -39.32 -4.02
N LYS A 56 9.77 -38.83 -2.80
CA LYS A 56 8.73 -38.30 -1.92
C LYS A 56 8.85 -36.79 -1.91
N GLU A 57 8.49 -36.14 -3.01
CA GLU A 57 7.77 -34.89 -2.80
C GLU A 57 6.69 -35.24 -1.78
N PRO A 58 6.62 -34.54 -0.63
CA PRO A 58 5.47 -34.73 0.23
C PRO A 58 4.28 -34.55 -0.69
N GLU A 59 3.35 -35.51 -0.74
CA GLU A 59 2.00 -35.17 -1.12
C GLU A 59 1.64 -34.05 -0.15
N GLU A 60 1.89 -32.81 -0.55
CA GLU A 60 1.49 -31.63 0.16
C GLU A 60 -0.03 -31.71 0.06
N THR A 61 -0.62 -32.38 1.04
CA THR A 61 -1.98 -32.15 1.51
C THR A 61 -2.05 -30.75 2.12
N MET A 62 -1.49 -29.76 1.44
CA MET A 62 -1.82 -28.37 1.61
C MET A 62 -3.27 -28.29 1.16
N ASP A 63 -4.18 -28.18 2.11
CA ASP A 63 -5.55 -27.75 1.83
C ASP A 63 -5.48 -26.26 1.47
N TRP A 64 -4.99 -25.97 0.26
CA TRP A 64 -4.68 -24.61 -0.23
C TRP A 64 -5.94 -23.85 -0.64
N LEU A 65 -7.11 -24.47 -0.47
CA LEU A 65 -8.43 -23.97 -0.82
C LEU A 65 -9.26 -23.76 0.43
N ASP A 66 -9.98 -22.65 0.44
CA ASP A 66 -11.12 -22.47 1.34
C ASP A 66 -12.28 -23.30 0.78
N VAL A 67 -12.39 -24.55 1.24
CA VAL A 67 -13.46 -25.48 0.86
C VAL A 67 -14.56 -25.46 1.93
N ILE A 68 -15.77 -25.10 1.52
CA ILE A 68 -16.96 -25.13 2.37
C ILE A 68 -17.74 -26.42 2.12
N ASP A 69 -17.92 -27.23 3.16
CA ASP A 69 -18.86 -28.37 3.14
C ASP A 69 -20.31 -27.85 3.13
N ARG A 70 -21.10 -28.30 2.15
CA ARG A 70 -22.52 -27.98 1.98
C ARG A 70 -23.43 -29.14 2.38
N GLY A 71 -22.86 -30.24 2.88
CA GLY A 71 -23.56 -31.47 3.24
C GLY A 71 -23.85 -32.36 2.03
N ASN A 72 -24.22 -33.61 2.30
CA ASN A 72 -24.58 -34.62 1.29
C ASN A 72 -23.47 -34.85 0.22
N GLY A 73 -22.21 -34.74 0.61
CA GLY A 73 -21.06 -34.89 -0.30
C GLY A 73 -20.86 -33.71 -1.25
N LYS A 74 -21.51 -32.56 -1.02
CA LYS A 74 -21.37 -31.35 -1.83
C LYS A 74 -20.45 -30.36 -1.15
N PHE A 75 -19.54 -29.78 -1.92
CA PHE A 75 -18.54 -28.82 -1.45
C PHE A 75 -18.52 -27.58 -2.34
N THR A 76 -18.00 -26.47 -1.82
CA THR A 76 -17.73 -25.25 -2.58
C THR A 76 -16.30 -24.83 -2.35
N ALA A 77 -15.48 -24.86 -3.39
CA ALA A 77 -14.14 -24.29 -3.34
C ALA A 77 -14.21 -22.78 -3.61
N ARG A 78 -13.63 -21.98 -2.73
CA ARG A 78 -13.52 -20.52 -2.86
C ARG A 78 -12.10 -20.11 -3.20
N PHE A 79 -12.00 -19.19 -4.14
CA PHE A 79 -10.75 -18.65 -4.64
C PHE A 79 -10.75 -17.14 -4.46
N ARG A 80 -9.81 -16.62 -3.68
CA ARG A 80 -9.69 -15.19 -3.37
C ARG A 80 -8.68 -14.49 -4.27
N SER A 81 -7.84 -15.26 -4.97
CA SER A 81 -6.79 -14.72 -5.83
C SER A 81 -6.60 -15.54 -7.11
N THR A 82 -6.19 -14.87 -8.19
CA THR A 82 -5.80 -15.55 -9.43
C THR A 82 -4.55 -16.42 -9.23
N ALA A 83 -3.77 -16.19 -8.17
CA ALA A 83 -2.63 -17.02 -7.80
C ALA A 83 -3.06 -18.42 -7.33
N GLU A 84 -4.12 -18.53 -6.52
CA GLU A 84 -4.73 -19.81 -6.13
C GLU A 84 -5.24 -20.54 -7.38
N ILE A 85 -6.00 -19.83 -8.23
CA ILE A 85 -6.55 -20.37 -9.48
C ILE A 85 -5.44 -20.89 -10.40
N SER A 86 -4.37 -20.11 -10.59
CA SER A 86 -3.24 -20.48 -11.43
C SER A 86 -2.51 -21.72 -10.93
N ARG A 87 -2.49 -21.97 -9.61
CA ARG A 87 -1.92 -23.19 -9.04
C ARG A 87 -2.77 -24.41 -9.37
N VAL A 88 -4.09 -24.34 -9.21
CA VAL A 88 -5.01 -25.45 -9.56
C VAL A 88 -4.84 -25.85 -11.01
N VAL A 89 -4.80 -24.83 -11.87
CA VAL A 89 -4.76 -25.03 -13.32
C VAL A 89 -3.44 -25.65 -13.73
N LYS A 90 -2.34 -25.27 -13.08
CA LYS A 90 -1.02 -25.90 -13.30
C LYS A 90 -0.98 -27.35 -12.81
N LEU A 91 -1.58 -27.63 -11.65
CA LEU A 91 -1.63 -28.99 -11.10
C LEU A 91 -2.61 -29.87 -11.87
N GLY A 92 -3.66 -29.29 -12.46
CA GLY A 92 -4.74 -30.00 -13.14
C GLY A 92 -5.69 -30.74 -12.18
N TYR A 93 -5.53 -30.55 -10.87
CA TYR A 93 -6.39 -31.12 -9.85
C TYR A 93 -6.47 -30.22 -8.61
N MET A 94 -7.45 -30.49 -7.77
CA MET A 94 -7.60 -29.90 -6.45
C MET A 94 -7.87 -30.97 -5.41
N MET A 95 -7.43 -30.73 -4.18
CA MET A 95 -7.75 -31.58 -3.04
C MET A 95 -9.01 -31.04 -2.39
N VAL A 96 -10.01 -31.91 -2.21
CA VAL A 96 -11.29 -31.56 -1.58
C VAL A 96 -11.55 -32.62 -0.53
N ASN A 97 -11.52 -32.24 0.74
CA ASN A 97 -11.70 -33.16 1.87
C ASN A 97 -10.75 -34.39 1.79
N GLY A 98 -9.49 -34.16 1.41
CA GLY A 98 -8.47 -35.20 1.25
C GLY A 98 -8.57 -36.05 -0.03
N GLN A 99 -9.60 -35.86 -0.87
CA GLN A 99 -9.75 -36.56 -2.15
C GLN A 99 -9.29 -35.69 -3.32
N LYS A 100 -8.55 -36.29 -4.25
CA LYS A 100 -8.12 -35.64 -5.48
C LYS A 100 -9.29 -35.52 -6.47
N VAL A 101 -9.61 -34.29 -6.84
CA VAL A 101 -10.62 -33.95 -7.85
C VAL A 101 -9.88 -33.38 -9.07
N THR A 102 -9.98 -34.07 -10.22
CA THR A 102 -9.23 -33.69 -11.44
C THR A 102 -10.06 -32.73 -12.28
N LEU A 103 -9.45 -31.65 -12.77
CA LEU A 103 -10.11 -30.67 -13.64
C LEU A 103 -9.80 -30.96 -15.10
N ASP A 104 -10.82 -30.98 -15.95
CA ASP A 104 -10.63 -31.04 -17.40
C ASP A 104 -10.15 -29.69 -17.99
N LYS A 105 -9.82 -29.67 -19.28
CA LYS A 105 -9.32 -28.46 -19.96
C LYS A 105 -10.36 -27.34 -20.03
N GLN A 106 -11.65 -27.68 -20.12
CA GLN A 106 -12.73 -26.70 -20.18
C GLN A 106 -12.93 -26.07 -18.80
N GLN A 107 -12.99 -26.86 -17.73
CA GLN A 107 -13.08 -26.42 -16.34
C GLN A 107 -11.88 -25.56 -15.95
N GLN A 108 -10.66 -25.94 -16.35
CA GLN A 108 -9.47 -25.11 -16.16
C GLN A 108 -9.59 -23.75 -16.87
N LYS A 109 -10.13 -23.72 -18.10
CA LYS A 109 -10.33 -22.49 -18.86
C LYS A 109 -11.41 -21.59 -18.24
N GLU A 110 -12.52 -22.18 -17.80
CA GLU A 110 -13.61 -21.48 -17.12
C GLU A 110 -13.13 -20.88 -15.79
N LEU A 111 -12.39 -21.65 -14.99
CA LEU A 111 -11.82 -21.19 -13.73
C LEU A 111 -10.83 -20.02 -13.94
N MET A 112 -9.95 -20.11 -14.94
CA MET A 112 -9.06 -19.00 -15.31
C MET A 112 -9.83 -17.77 -15.80
N ALA A 113 -10.92 -17.96 -16.55
CA ALA A 113 -11.73 -16.84 -17.05
C ALA A 113 -12.45 -16.12 -15.90
N ALA A 114 -13.09 -16.87 -14.99
CA ALA A 114 -13.72 -16.34 -13.80
C ALA A 114 -12.69 -15.62 -12.89
N GLY A 115 -11.51 -16.22 -12.70
CA GLY A 115 -10.43 -15.60 -11.94
C GLY A 115 -9.88 -14.29 -12.52
N LYS A 116 -9.90 -14.14 -13.86
CA LYS A 116 -9.54 -12.89 -14.53
C LYS A 116 -10.63 -11.83 -14.39
N GLN A 117 -11.90 -12.23 -14.42
CA GLN A 117 -13.02 -11.32 -14.21
C GLN A 117 -13.01 -10.78 -12.78
N MET A 118 -12.87 -11.67 -11.79
CA MET A 118 -12.67 -11.34 -10.38
C MET A 118 -11.54 -10.33 -10.16
N GLU A 119 -10.37 -10.57 -10.77
CA GLU A 119 -9.24 -9.65 -10.64
C GLU A 119 -9.54 -8.28 -11.25
N LYS A 120 -10.19 -8.25 -12.42
CA LYS A 120 -10.59 -7.00 -13.07
C LYS A 120 -11.58 -6.21 -12.21
N ASP A 121 -12.56 -6.86 -11.60
CA ASP A 121 -13.57 -6.18 -10.79
C ASP A 121 -13.00 -5.73 -9.44
N ARG A 122 -12.08 -6.49 -8.85
CA ARG A 122 -11.28 -6.03 -7.69
C ARG A 122 -10.42 -4.82 -8.03
N GLN A 123 -9.78 -4.81 -9.20
CA GLN A 123 -9.00 -3.65 -9.66
C GLN A 123 -9.90 -2.43 -9.88
N ASN A 124 -11.09 -2.61 -10.44
CA ASN A 124 -12.06 -1.52 -10.60
C ASN A 124 -12.47 -0.92 -9.25
N VAL A 125 -12.76 -1.76 -8.25
CA VAL A 125 -13.05 -1.30 -6.88
C VAL A 125 -11.88 -0.56 -6.27
N MET A 126 -10.66 -1.12 -6.36
CA MET A 126 -9.47 -0.47 -5.83
C MET A 126 -9.22 0.88 -6.50
N ASN A 127 -9.40 0.97 -7.82
CA ASN A 127 -9.26 2.22 -8.56
C ASN A 127 -10.29 3.27 -8.12
N GLN A 128 -11.55 2.86 -7.88
CA GLN A 128 -12.59 3.75 -7.37
C GLN A 128 -12.24 4.27 -5.97
N PHE A 129 -11.86 3.38 -5.06
CA PHE A 129 -11.41 3.75 -3.72
C PHE A 129 -10.23 4.72 -3.76
N MET A 130 -9.18 4.41 -4.53
CA MET A 130 -8.01 5.27 -4.69
C MET A 130 -8.37 6.64 -5.28
N MET A 131 -9.30 6.69 -6.24
CA MET A 131 -9.78 7.94 -6.83
C MET A 131 -10.51 8.81 -5.79
N GLU A 132 -11.35 8.22 -4.94
CA GLU A 132 -12.04 8.94 -3.86
C GLU A 132 -11.06 9.49 -2.82
N GLN A 133 -10.08 8.67 -2.41
CA GLN A 133 -9.01 9.09 -1.50
C GLN A 133 -8.20 10.25 -2.09
N GLN A 134 -7.83 10.14 -3.35
CA GLN A 134 -7.05 11.16 -4.04
C GLN A 134 -7.85 12.45 -4.21
N LEU A 135 -9.14 12.36 -4.53
CA LEU A 135 -10.01 13.53 -4.65
C LEU A 135 -10.18 14.23 -3.30
N SER A 136 -10.35 13.48 -2.21
CA SER A 136 -10.42 14.03 -0.86
C SER A 136 -9.12 14.75 -0.47
N SER A 137 -7.98 14.08 -0.67
CA SER A 137 -6.66 14.66 -0.41
C SER A 137 -6.40 15.91 -1.25
N ALA A 138 -6.83 15.91 -2.52
CA ALA A 138 -6.74 17.06 -3.40
C ALA A 138 -7.61 18.23 -2.92
N ARG A 139 -8.83 17.97 -2.43
CA ARG A 139 -9.71 18.99 -1.84
C ARG A 139 -9.09 19.60 -0.58
N GLN A 140 -8.58 18.76 0.33
CA GLN A 140 -7.91 19.22 1.54
C GLN A 140 -6.68 20.08 1.20
N SER A 141 -5.88 19.63 0.24
CA SER A 141 -4.71 20.37 -0.23
C SER A 141 -5.11 21.70 -0.88
N ALA A 142 -6.09 21.70 -1.79
CA ALA A 142 -6.59 22.89 -2.46
C ALA A 142 -7.13 23.92 -1.46
N ASP A 143 -7.83 23.46 -0.42
CA ASP A 143 -8.30 24.33 0.65
C ASP A 143 -7.15 24.89 1.49
N GLY A 144 -6.10 24.09 1.76
CA GLY A 144 -4.88 24.57 2.40
C GLY A 144 -4.18 25.67 1.58
N TRP A 145 -4.02 25.46 0.28
CA TRP A 145 -3.45 26.46 -0.64
C TRP A 145 -4.32 27.72 -0.72
N LYS A 146 -5.65 27.57 -0.78
CA LYS A 146 -6.58 28.69 -0.76
C LYS A 146 -6.42 29.51 0.52
N LYS A 147 -6.41 28.87 1.68
CA LYS A 147 -6.20 29.54 2.98
C LYS A 147 -4.87 30.28 3.02
N ALA A 148 -3.78 29.64 2.60
CA ALA A 148 -2.45 30.26 2.58
C ALA A 148 -2.41 31.49 1.65
N ALA A 149 -3.00 31.39 0.46
CA ALA A 149 -3.07 32.50 -0.50
C ALA A 149 -3.95 33.65 0.02
N GLN A 150 -5.09 33.35 0.65
CA GLN A 150 -5.96 34.35 1.27
C GLN A 150 -5.26 35.06 2.43
N GLN A 151 -4.62 34.31 3.33
CA GLN A 151 -3.83 34.87 4.42
C GLN A 151 -2.70 35.76 3.90
N GLN A 152 -1.92 35.29 2.92
CA GLN A 152 -0.83 36.08 2.32
C GLN A 152 -1.34 37.39 1.69
N SER A 153 -2.48 37.34 1.01
CA SER A 153 -3.13 38.53 0.44
C SER A 153 -3.53 39.52 1.55
N ARG A 154 -4.17 39.04 2.62
CA ARG A 154 -4.59 39.88 3.76
C ARG A 154 -3.42 40.53 4.47
N VAL A 155 -2.36 39.79 4.79
CA VAL A 155 -1.20 40.35 5.49
C VAL A 155 -0.45 41.35 4.62
N THR A 156 -0.35 41.10 3.31
CA THR A 156 0.26 42.04 2.36
C THR A 156 -0.55 43.33 2.26
N GLN A 157 -1.87 43.23 2.08
CA GLN A 157 -2.76 44.39 2.05
C GLN A 157 -2.72 45.16 3.37
N THR A 158 -2.61 44.46 4.49
CA THR A 158 -2.50 45.07 5.82
C THR A 158 -1.18 45.79 6.01
N ALA A 159 -0.05 45.18 5.63
CA ALA A 159 1.26 45.82 5.68
C ALA A 159 1.29 47.08 4.81
N ILE A 160 0.76 47.03 3.59
CA ILE A 160 0.66 48.19 2.70
C ILE A 160 -0.17 49.30 3.35
N ARG A 161 -1.35 48.99 3.88
CA ARG A 161 -2.20 50.00 4.55
C ARG A 161 -1.48 50.63 5.74
N LEU A 162 -0.81 49.81 6.55
CA LEU A 162 -0.08 50.25 7.73
C LEU A 162 1.15 51.10 7.37
N MET A 163 1.89 50.74 6.32
CA MET A 163 3.00 51.54 5.77
C MET A 163 2.57 52.93 5.31
N HIS A 164 1.37 53.02 4.76
CA HIS A 164 0.79 54.31 4.39
C HIS A 164 0.16 55.03 5.60
N GLY A 165 0.23 54.50 6.83
CA GLY A 165 -0.40 55.14 7.99
C GLY A 165 -1.94 55.15 7.94
N ARG A 166 -2.56 54.28 7.14
CA ARG A 166 -4.03 54.12 7.06
C ARG A 166 -4.57 53.27 8.21
N HIS A 167 -5.85 53.42 8.52
CA HIS A 167 -6.50 52.61 9.55
C HIS A 167 -6.50 51.10 9.23
N VAL A 168 -6.16 50.29 10.22
CA VAL A 168 -6.15 48.82 10.18
C VAL A 168 -6.78 48.30 11.48
N SER A 169 -7.54 47.20 11.41
CA SER A 169 -8.11 46.59 12.61
C SER A 169 -7.03 45.90 13.48
N PRO A 170 -7.21 45.83 14.82
CA PRO A 170 -6.26 45.15 15.70
C PRO A 170 -6.04 43.67 15.34
N ALA A 171 -7.05 43.01 14.79
CA ALA A 171 -6.97 41.62 14.41
C ALA A 171 -6.12 41.42 13.14
N ASP A 172 -6.22 42.34 12.16
CA ASP A 172 -5.39 42.32 10.96
C ASP A 172 -3.92 42.66 11.30
N GLU A 173 -3.68 43.60 12.23
CA GLU A 173 -2.34 43.88 12.74
C GLU A 173 -1.73 42.67 13.44
N LYS A 174 -2.52 41.96 14.26
CA LYS A 174 -2.08 40.73 14.93
C LYS A 174 -1.72 39.65 13.91
N GLU A 175 -2.56 39.43 12.88
CA GLU A 175 -2.29 38.46 11.81
C GLU A 175 -1.00 38.80 11.06
N LEU A 176 -0.75 40.08 10.77
CA LEU A 176 0.51 40.53 10.17
C LEU A 176 1.71 40.27 11.09
N ALA A 177 1.60 40.57 12.38
CA ALA A 177 2.67 40.35 13.35
C ALA A 177 3.00 38.85 13.55
N GLU A 178 1.98 37.98 13.52
CA GLU A 178 2.14 36.52 13.56
C GLU A 178 2.77 35.97 12.27
N PHE A 179 2.44 36.55 11.11
CA PHE A 179 3.01 36.16 9.83
C PHE A 179 4.47 36.62 9.68
N SER A 180 4.76 37.88 10.01
CA SER A 180 6.12 38.44 10.00
C SER A 180 6.23 39.65 10.92
N SER A 181 6.94 39.48 12.03
CA SER A 181 7.22 40.55 13.00
C SER A 181 8.09 41.66 12.43
N GLU A 182 9.03 41.31 11.54
CA GLU A 182 9.88 42.27 10.83
C GLU A 182 9.05 43.15 9.88
N LEU A 183 8.17 42.53 9.07
CA LEU A 183 7.29 43.27 8.17
C LEU A 183 6.34 44.19 8.94
N TYR A 184 5.83 43.73 10.09
CA TYR A 184 5.01 44.56 10.98
C TYR A 184 5.77 45.78 11.50
N ALA A 185 6.99 45.60 12.01
CA ALA A 185 7.82 46.68 12.53
C ALA A 185 8.17 47.70 11.44
N MET A 186 8.56 47.20 10.26
CA MET A 186 8.82 48.04 9.09
C MET A 186 7.56 48.84 8.73
N ALA A 187 6.40 48.19 8.65
CA ALA A 187 5.15 48.84 8.28
C ALA A 187 4.72 49.92 9.28
N LYS A 188 4.84 49.67 10.59
CA LYS A 188 4.58 50.69 11.63
C LYS A 188 5.53 51.87 11.52
N SER A 189 6.83 51.61 11.31
CA SER A 189 7.83 52.68 11.22
C SER A 189 7.62 53.58 10.01
N ALA A 190 7.29 53.00 8.85
CA ALA A 190 6.94 53.74 7.64
C ALA A 190 5.66 54.56 7.83
N GLY A 191 4.60 53.95 8.39
CA GLY A 191 3.33 54.66 8.64
C GLY A 191 3.45 55.83 9.61
N ALA A 192 4.36 55.77 10.59
CA ALA A 192 4.61 56.87 11.52
C ALA A 192 5.27 58.09 10.85
N LEU A 193 5.94 57.90 9.70
CA LEU A 193 6.57 58.96 8.93
C LEU A 193 5.64 59.57 7.87
N GLU A 194 4.57 58.87 7.51
CA GLU A 194 3.62 59.29 6.48
C GLU A 194 2.64 60.35 7.00
N ARG A 195 2.40 61.41 6.21
CA ARG A 195 1.46 62.50 6.58
C ARG A 195 0.15 62.34 5.85
N ILE A 196 -0.70 61.41 6.29
CA ILE A 196 -2.02 61.20 5.68
C ILE A 196 -3.07 62.17 6.24
N ARG A 197 -3.77 62.86 5.34
CA ARG A 197 -5.10 63.41 5.60
C ARG A 197 -6.13 62.33 5.29
N GLU A 198 -6.62 61.68 6.33
CA GLU A 198 -7.61 60.62 6.19
C GLU A 198 -9.01 61.25 6.09
N ASP A 199 -9.65 61.11 4.93
CA ASP A 199 -11.04 61.51 4.73
C ASP A 199 -12.02 60.42 5.18
N ARG A 200 -13.29 60.79 5.32
CA ARG A 200 -14.34 59.87 5.78
C ARG A 200 -14.46 58.64 4.87
N GLU A 201 -14.37 58.84 3.56
CA GLU A 201 -14.50 57.76 2.58
C GLU A 201 -13.35 56.76 2.68
N SER A 202 -12.11 57.22 2.90
CA SER A 202 -10.96 56.32 3.08
C SER A 202 -11.10 55.46 4.33
N ARG A 203 -11.57 56.05 5.44
CA ARG A 203 -11.85 55.31 6.68
C ARG A 203 -12.94 54.26 6.49
N GLU A 204 -14.02 54.61 5.78
CA GLU A 204 -15.11 53.67 5.49
C GLU A 204 -14.63 52.52 4.60
N ARG A 205 -13.78 52.79 3.60
CA ARG A 205 -13.13 51.75 2.77
C ARG A 205 -12.25 50.82 3.60
N ASP A 206 -11.40 51.37 4.48
CA ASP A 206 -10.49 50.58 5.31
C ASP A 206 -11.20 49.73 6.35
N ARG A 207 -12.30 50.27 6.90
CA ARG A 207 -13.20 49.51 7.76
C ARG A 207 -13.82 48.33 7.01
N LYS A 208 -14.35 48.56 5.80
CA LYS A 208 -14.96 47.50 4.98
C LYS A 208 -13.95 46.39 4.66
N ILE A 209 -12.71 46.74 4.29
CA ILE A 209 -11.65 45.75 4.04
C ILE A 209 -11.39 44.90 5.30
N SER A 210 -11.35 45.53 6.48
CA SER A 210 -11.13 44.81 7.74
C SER A 210 -12.31 43.90 8.11
N GLU A 211 -13.54 44.31 7.80
CA GLU A 211 -14.74 43.49 7.95
C GLU A 211 -14.74 42.30 6.98
N ASP A 212 -14.33 42.51 5.72
CA ASP A 212 -14.18 41.45 4.72
C ASP A 212 -13.10 40.44 5.15
N ASN A 213 -11.97 40.91 5.71
CA ASN A 213 -10.93 40.05 6.30
C ASN A 213 -11.43 39.21 7.47
N ALA A 214 -12.26 39.80 8.35
CA ALA A 214 -12.85 39.09 9.47
C ALA A 214 -13.82 37.98 9.00
N ARG A 215 -14.61 38.24 7.96
CA ARG A 215 -15.49 37.23 7.33
C ARG A 215 -14.68 36.08 6.74
N GLN A 216 -13.61 36.38 5.99
CA GLN A 216 -12.73 35.34 5.44
C GLN A 216 -12.14 34.46 6.54
N ARG A 217 -11.64 35.05 7.64
CA ARG A 217 -11.13 34.28 8.78
C ARG A 217 -12.18 33.36 9.41
N ALA A 218 -13.44 33.79 9.46
CA ALA A 218 -14.53 32.96 9.95
C ALA A 218 -14.80 31.78 9.01
N GLU A 219 -14.91 32.01 7.70
CA GLU A 219 -15.08 30.97 6.68
C GLU A 219 -13.93 29.96 6.68
N GLU A 220 -12.69 30.42 6.92
CA GLU A 220 -11.51 29.56 6.97
C GLU A 220 -11.50 28.65 8.21
N GLN A 221 -12.16 29.04 9.30
CA GLN A 221 -12.27 28.27 10.53
C GLN A 221 -13.41 27.25 10.52
N GLU A 222 -14.31 27.32 9.53
CA GLU A 222 -15.39 26.35 9.41
C GLU A 222 -14.82 24.93 9.23
N PRO A 223 -15.27 23.96 10.05
CA PRO A 223 -14.82 22.58 9.94
C PRO A 223 -15.28 22.00 8.60
N LYS A 224 -14.33 21.48 7.82
CA LYS A 224 -14.59 20.84 6.54
C LYS A 224 -14.46 19.32 6.67
N ASP A 225 -15.45 18.61 6.13
CA ASP A 225 -15.44 17.15 6.09
C ASP A 225 -14.76 16.65 4.81
N TYR A 226 -13.63 15.97 5.01
CA TYR A 226 -12.87 15.28 3.95
C TYR A 226 -12.95 13.76 4.09
N SER A 227 -13.89 13.26 4.90
CA SER A 227 -14.07 11.83 5.09
C SER A 227 -14.43 11.14 3.77
N THR A 228 -13.94 9.93 3.64
CA THR A 228 -14.13 9.04 2.49
C THR A 228 -14.56 7.69 3.02
N LYS A 229 -15.28 6.93 2.21
CA LYS A 229 -15.71 5.58 2.61
C LYS A 229 -14.49 4.68 2.85
N PRO A 230 -14.47 3.90 3.94
CA PRO A 230 -13.45 2.90 4.15
C PRO A 230 -13.53 1.82 3.06
N LEU A 231 -12.42 1.13 2.80
CA LEU A 231 -12.37 0.05 1.81
C LEU A 231 -13.37 -1.09 2.14
N SER A 232 -13.73 -1.26 3.40
CA SER A 232 -14.74 -2.23 3.86
C SER A 232 -16.14 -2.01 3.31
N ASP A 233 -16.45 -0.79 2.85
CA ASP A 233 -17.76 -0.43 2.31
C ASP A 233 -17.88 -0.78 0.82
N TYR A 234 -16.80 -1.27 0.21
CA TYR A 234 -16.80 -1.75 -1.16
C TYR A 234 -17.01 -3.26 -1.20
N PRO A 235 -17.67 -3.77 -2.26
CA PRO A 235 -17.78 -5.21 -2.45
C PRO A 235 -16.40 -5.83 -2.67
N THR A 236 -16.27 -7.09 -2.26
CA THR A 236 -15.12 -7.92 -2.62
C THR A 236 -15.58 -9.05 -3.53
N TYR A 237 -14.66 -9.59 -4.32
CA TYR A 237 -14.97 -10.63 -5.29
C TYR A 237 -14.13 -11.85 -5.02
N GLU A 238 -14.75 -13.00 -5.21
CA GLU A 238 -14.10 -14.30 -5.20
C GLU A 238 -14.63 -15.16 -6.34
N THR A 239 -13.89 -16.19 -6.73
CA THR A 239 -14.39 -17.21 -7.65
C THR A 239 -14.83 -18.42 -6.83
N GLN A 240 -16.01 -18.96 -7.11
CA GLN A 240 -16.53 -20.17 -6.49
C GLN A 240 -16.71 -21.28 -7.51
N VAL A 241 -16.46 -22.50 -7.07
CA VAL A 241 -16.69 -23.73 -7.84
C VAL A 241 -17.47 -24.71 -6.97
N ALA A 242 -18.61 -25.19 -7.48
CA ALA A 242 -19.37 -26.25 -6.85
C ALA A 242 -18.76 -27.62 -7.18
N ILE A 243 -18.65 -28.49 -6.19
CA ILE A 243 -18.03 -29.81 -6.31
C ILE A 243 -18.99 -30.83 -5.69
N ASP A 244 -19.35 -31.86 -6.44
CA ASP A 244 -20.23 -32.95 -5.99
C ASP A 244 -19.43 -34.25 -5.92
N MET A 245 -19.29 -34.79 -4.72
CA MET A 245 -18.57 -36.03 -4.41
C MET A 245 -19.53 -37.13 -3.93
N SER A 246 -20.85 -36.98 -4.14
CA SER A 246 -21.84 -37.97 -3.70
C SER A 246 -21.86 -39.27 -4.54
N GLY A 247 -21.26 -39.25 -5.73
CA GLY A 247 -21.13 -40.41 -6.63
C GLY A 247 -19.71 -40.96 -6.71
N ASP A 248 -19.54 -42.05 -7.49
CA ASP A 248 -18.24 -42.73 -7.67
C ASP A 248 -17.16 -41.84 -8.31
N VAL A 249 -17.56 -40.87 -9.14
CA VAL A 249 -16.67 -39.92 -9.80
C VAL A 249 -17.05 -38.50 -9.38
N PRO A 250 -16.13 -37.74 -8.74
CA PRO A 250 -16.36 -36.35 -8.40
C PRO A 250 -16.73 -35.51 -9.62
N GLN A 251 -17.78 -34.71 -9.51
CA GLN A 251 -18.24 -33.79 -10.55
C GLN A 251 -17.93 -32.35 -10.14
N ILE A 252 -17.42 -31.56 -11.10
CA ILE A 252 -17.12 -30.15 -10.90
C ILE A 252 -18.11 -29.32 -11.72
N GLY A 253 -18.80 -28.41 -11.05
CA GLY A 253 -19.68 -27.44 -11.66
C GLY A 253 -18.93 -26.26 -12.29
N ALA A 254 -19.66 -25.39 -12.98
CA ALA A 254 -19.09 -24.20 -13.59
C ALA A 254 -18.46 -23.27 -12.55
N ALA A 255 -17.30 -22.70 -12.89
CA ALA A 255 -16.68 -21.66 -12.08
C ALA A 255 -17.39 -20.31 -12.30
N GLY A 256 -17.76 -19.65 -11.21
CA GLY A 256 -18.45 -18.37 -11.26
C GLY A 256 -17.81 -17.35 -10.32
N GLU A 257 -17.82 -16.09 -10.73
CA GLU A 257 -17.53 -14.98 -9.82
C GLU A 257 -18.70 -14.78 -8.85
N VAL A 258 -18.38 -14.54 -7.59
CA VAL A 258 -19.33 -14.22 -6.53
C VAL A 258 -18.93 -12.89 -5.91
N THR A 259 -19.88 -11.95 -5.93
CA THR A 259 -19.77 -10.67 -5.24
C THR A 259 -20.12 -10.86 -3.76
N ILE A 260 -19.16 -10.57 -2.90
CA ILE A 260 -19.33 -10.53 -1.44
C ILE A 260 -19.68 -9.07 -1.09
N PRO A 261 -20.90 -8.80 -0.58
CA PRO A 261 -21.28 -7.45 -0.18
C PRO A 261 -20.41 -6.96 0.99
N PRO A 262 -20.27 -5.64 1.16
CA PRO A 262 -19.60 -5.07 2.32
C PRO A 262 -20.28 -5.53 3.62
N ALA A 263 -19.51 -5.76 4.68
CA ALA A 263 -19.97 -6.33 5.95
C ALA A 263 -21.00 -5.46 6.73
N GLY A 264 -21.42 -4.32 6.16
CA GLY A 264 -22.32 -3.35 6.79
C GLY A 264 -23.81 -3.49 6.46
N ASN A 265 -24.25 -4.47 5.66
CA ASN A 265 -25.67 -4.69 5.35
C ASN A 265 -26.06 -6.16 5.60
N SER A 266 -26.48 -6.46 6.82
CA SER A 266 -27.31 -7.62 7.19
C SER A 266 -28.29 -7.17 8.27
#